data_AF-A0A533VJG8-F1
#
_entry.id   AF-A0A533VJG8-F1
#
_cell.length_a   1.000
_cell.length_b   1.000
_cell.length_c   1.000
_cell.angle_alpha   90.00
_cell.angle_beta   90.00
_cell.angle_gamma   90.00
#
_symmetry.space_group_name_H-M   'P 1'
#
loop_
_entity.id
_entity.type
_entity.pdbx_description
1 polymer ?
#
loop_
_entity_poly.entity_id
_entity_poly.type
_entity_poly.pdbx_seq_one_letter_code
_entity_poly.pdbx_strand_id
1 'polypeptide(L)'
;MSDAGRYLILSVDRDDDLEVKTKIRTPIQGREAVQDAATRLALADPEEADANALFATIKKYEELRARGVDCEVASVCGTADRGFDADRKVRREVEQLLSKGNYTGIILVSDGGDDEHVIAVLQT
;
A
#
# COMPACT_ATOMS: atom_id res chain seq x y z
N MET A 1 9.73 15.38 -24.40
CA MET A 1 9.51 15.54 -22.94
C MET A 1 9.70 14.16 -22.38
N SER A 2 10.67 13.95 -21.48
CA SER A 2 10.93 12.61 -20.95
C SER A 2 9.69 12.12 -20.23
N ASP A 3 9.14 11.01 -20.72
CA ASP A 3 8.09 10.23 -20.09
C ASP A 3 8.70 9.52 -18.86
N ALA A 4 9.18 10.32 -17.91
CA ALA A 4 9.80 9.83 -16.68
C ALA A 4 8.66 9.34 -15.79
N GLY A 5 8.18 8.15 -16.12
CA GLY A 5 7.13 7.47 -15.40
C GLY A 5 7.46 7.32 -13.92
N ARG A 6 6.52 7.71 -13.07
CA ARG A 6 6.62 7.55 -11.62
C ARG A 6 6.14 6.15 -11.23
N TYR A 7 6.86 5.46 -10.36
CA TYR A 7 6.38 4.19 -9.79
C TYR A 7 5.57 4.43 -8.52
N LEU A 8 4.49 3.68 -8.32
CA LEU A 8 3.78 3.62 -7.04
C LEU A 8 4.25 2.39 -6.27
N ILE A 9 4.88 2.58 -5.11
CA ILE A 9 5.20 1.48 -4.20
C ILE A 9 4.02 1.32 -3.25
N LEU A 10 3.39 0.17 -3.31
CA LEU A 10 2.08 -0.06 -2.71
C LEU A 10 2.16 -1.25 -1.75
N SER A 11 1.73 -1.03 -0.51
CA SER A 11 1.30 -2.13 0.37
C SER A 11 -0.20 -2.30 0.31
N VAL A 12 -0.66 -3.53 0.52
CA VAL A 12 -2.08 -3.88 0.55
C VAL A 12 -2.28 -4.70 1.81
N ASP A 13 -3.25 -4.31 2.63
CA ASP A 13 -3.75 -5.06 3.79
C ASP A 13 -5.18 -5.49 3.44
N ARG A 14 -5.37 -6.75 3.03
CA ARG A 14 -6.65 -7.18 2.47
C ARG A 14 -7.75 -7.33 3.52
N ASP A 15 -7.42 -7.58 4.78
CA ASP A 15 -8.36 -7.82 5.87
C ASP A 15 -8.54 -6.63 6.83
N ASP A 16 -8.06 -5.45 6.44
CA ASP A 16 -8.37 -4.17 7.06
C ASP A 16 -7.81 -4.03 8.48
N ASP A 17 -6.78 -4.80 8.84
CA ASP A 17 -6.17 -4.77 10.17
C ASP A 17 -5.61 -3.38 10.50
N LEU A 18 -5.07 -2.66 9.50
CA LEU A 18 -4.61 -1.29 9.64
C LEU A 18 -5.76 -0.35 10.05
N GLU A 19 -6.88 -0.31 9.32
CA GLU A 19 -7.98 0.60 9.68
C GLU A 19 -8.65 0.18 10.99
N VAL A 20 -8.83 -1.12 11.20
CA VAL A 20 -9.49 -1.67 12.39
C VAL A 20 -8.70 -1.34 13.65
N LYS A 21 -7.37 -1.55 13.64
CA LYS A 21 -6.50 -1.39 14.81
C LYS A 21 -6.01 0.05 15.02
N THR A 22 -5.84 0.84 13.96
CA THR A 22 -5.27 2.21 14.07
C THR A 22 -6.24 3.36 13.86
N LYS A 23 -7.43 3.10 13.27
CA LYS A 23 -8.41 4.11 12.84
C LYS A 23 -7.93 5.10 11.76
N ILE A 24 -6.77 4.83 11.15
CA ILE A 24 -6.33 5.55 9.95
C ILE A 24 -7.12 5.01 8.76
N ARG A 25 -7.68 5.90 7.93
CA ARG A 25 -8.44 5.51 6.72
C ARG A 25 -7.51 5.38 5.52
N THR A 26 -7.71 4.35 4.71
CA THR A 26 -7.04 4.20 3.42
C THR A 26 -7.89 4.78 2.26
N PRO A 27 -7.27 5.10 1.10
CA PRO A 27 -5.85 5.00 0.78
C PRO A 27 -4.99 6.04 1.53
N ILE A 28 -3.86 5.61 2.06
CA ILE A 28 -2.82 6.52 2.58
C ILE A 28 -1.70 6.70 1.56
N GLN A 29 -1.17 7.91 1.47
CA GLN A 29 -0.18 8.29 0.46
C GLN A 29 0.90 9.17 1.08
N GLY A 30 2.15 8.95 0.69
CA GLY A 30 3.32 9.68 1.17
C GLY A 30 4.07 8.98 2.30
N ARG A 31 5.39 9.15 2.30
CA ARG A 31 6.31 8.45 3.22
C ARG A 31 5.96 8.65 4.68
N GLU A 32 5.70 9.88 5.10
CA GLU A 32 5.40 10.20 6.49
C GLU A 32 4.06 9.60 6.95
N ALA A 33 3.04 9.65 6.08
CA ALA A 33 1.73 9.07 6.39
C ALA A 33 1.80 7.54 6.54
N VAL A 34 2.54 6.87 5.65
CA VAL A 34 2.77 5.42 5.72
C VAL A 34 3.61 5.05 6.96
N GLN A 35 4.57 5.89 7.34
CA GLN A 35 5.39 5.66 8.55
C GLN A 35 4.59 5.82 9.84
N ASP A 36 3.71 6.82 9.92
CA ASP A 36 2.80 7.00 11.06
C ASP A 36 1.85 5.81 11.17
N ALA A 37 1.26 5.37 10.04
CA ALA A 37 0.42 4.17 9.98
C ALA A 37 1.15 2.91 10.48
N ALA A 38 2.36 2.64 9.96
CA ALA A 38 3.18 1.50 10.36
C ALA A 38 3.49 1.51 11.87
N THR A 39 3.87 2.69 12.39
CA THR A 39 4.22 2.86 13.80
C THR A 39 3.00 2.65 14.70
N ARG A 40 1.84 3.21 14.33
CA ARG A 40 0.61 3.01 15.10
C ARG A 40 0.14 1.58 15.08
N LEU A 41 0.26 0.89 13.94
CA LEU A 41 -0.14 -0.51 13.83
C LEU A 41 0.77 -1.39 14.70
N ALA A 42 2.09 -1.23 14.59
CA ALA A 42 3.05 -1.97 15.43
C ALA A 42 2.89 -1.70 16.93
N LEU A 43 2.46 -0.50 17.33
CA LEU A 43 2.17 -0.17 18.72
C LEU A 43 0.83 -0.74 19.21
N ALA A 44 -0.16 -0.82 18.32
CA ALA A 44 -1.47 -1.38 18.64
C ALA A 44 -1.43 -2.91 18.71
N ASP A 45 -0.71 -3.54 17.79
CA ASP A 45 -0.53 -4.99 17.70
C ASP A 45 0.87 -5.31 17.15
N PRO A 46 1.85 -5.60 18.03
CA PRO A 46 3.22 -5.92 17.62
C PRO A 46 3.37 -7.23 16.83
N GLU A 47 2.36 -8.11 16.87
CA GLU A 47 2.38 -9.38 16.13
C GLU A 47 1.81 -9.24 14.72
N GLU A 48 1.26 -8.06 14.38
CA GLU A 48 0.67 -7.78 13.07
C GLU A 48 1.74 -7.73 11.96
N ALA A 49 1.57 -8.57 10.94
CA ALA A 49 2.47 -8.68 9.81
C ALA A 49 2.37 -7.47 8.88
N ASP A 50 1.20 -6.84 8.76
CA ASP A 50 0.99 -5.63 7.94
C ASP A 50 1.89 -4.46 8.35
N ALA A 51 2.19 -4.34 9.65
CA ALA A 51 3.11 -3.31 10.12
C ALA A 51 4.48 -3.45 9.47
N ASN A 52 4.96 -4.69 9.33
CA ASN A 52 6.22 -4.99 8.66
C ASN A 52 6.12 -4.74 7.15
N ALA A 53 4.98 -5.06 6.51
CA ALA A 53 4.75 -4.75 5.10
C ALA A 53 4.82 -3.23 4.83
N LEU A 54 4.22 -2.40 5.69
CA LEU A 54 4.31 -0.93 5.60
C LEU A 54 5.77 -0.43 5.73
N PHE A 55 6.52 -0.93 6.71
CA PHE A 55 7.94 -0.58 6.86
C PHE A 55 8.78 -1.06 5.67
N ALA A 56 8.52 -2.25 5.14
CA ALA A 56 9.17 -2.77 3.94
C ALA A 56 8.88 -1.89 2.71
N THR A 57 7.66 -1.35 2.62
CA THR A 57 7.24 -0.41 1.58
C THR A 57 8.04 0.89 1.65
N ILE A 58 8.20 1.47 2.85
CA ILE A 58 9.03 2.67 3.07
C ILE A 58 10.48 2.40 2.71
N LYS A 59 11.04 1.26 3.16
CA LYS A 59 12.41 0.86 2.84
C LYS A 59 12.62 0.76 1.33
N LYS A 60 11.70 0.13 0.61
CA LYS A 60 11.76 0.02 -0.85
C LYS A 60 11.72 1.39 -1.52
N TYR A 61 10.89 2.31 -1.03
CA TYR A 61 10.84 3.70 -1.48
C TYR A 61 12.19 4.38 -1.31
N GLU A 62 12.82 4.30 -0.15
CA GLU A 62 14.12 4.92 0.11
C GLU A 62 15.23 4.34 -0.79
N GLU A 63 15.24 3.02 -0.97
CA GLU A 63 16.19 2.33 -1.88
C GLU A 63 16.06 2.82 -3.33
N LEU A 64 14.84 2.98 -3.83
CA LEU A 64 14.60 3.43 -5.21
C LEU A 64 14.90 4.92 -5.38
N ARG A 65 14.52 5.76 -4.42
CA ARG A 65 14.87 7.19 -4.41
C ARG A 65 16.38 7.40 -4.39
N ALA A 66 17.12 6.63 -3.60
CA ALA A 66 18.59 6.68 -3.56
C ALA A 66 19.24 6.29 -4.90
N ARG A 67 18.56 5.47 -5.72
CA ARG A 67 18.97 5.09 -7.07
C ARG A 67 18.52 6.06 -8.15
N GLY A 68 17.87 7.17 -7.80
CA GLY A 68 17.36 8.17 -8.74
C GLY A 68 16.07 7.79 -9.46
N VAL A 69 15.35 6.76 -8.98
CA VAL A 69 14.05 6.36 -9.55
C VAL A 69 12.96 7.27 -8.97
N ASP A 70 12.15 7.91 -9.83
CA ASP A 70 10.98 8.65 -9.36
C ASP A 70 9.89 7.66 -8.93
N CYS A 71 9.50 7.76 -7.68
CA CYS A 71 8.53 6.87 -7.07
C CYS A 71 7.82 7.58 -5.93
N GLU A 72 6.67 7.03 -5.56
CA GLU A 72 5.84 7.45 -4.44
C GLU A 72 5.40 6.23 -3.66
N VAL A 73 4.96 6.42 -2.42
CA VAL A 73 4.59 5.33 -1.52
C VAL A 73 3.15 5.49 -1.06
N ALA A 74 2.42 4.39 -1.00
CA ALA A 74 1.03 4.34 -0.56
C ALA A 74 0.70 3.00 0.10
N SER A 75 -0.43 2.98 0.81
CA SER A 75 -1.05 1.75 1.31
C SER A 75 -2.57 1.82 1.14
N VAL A 76 -3.18 0.67 0.86
CA VAL A 76 -4.61 0.49 0.66
C VAL A 76 -5.11 -0.68 1.51
N CYS A 77 -6.37 -0.63 1.92
CA CYS A 77 -6.96 -1.73 2.68
C CYS A 77 -8.19 -2.32 2.00
N GLY A 78 -8.41 -3.61 2.24
CA GLY A 78 -9.67 -4.28 1.99
C GLY A 78 -10.63 -4.10 3.15
N THR A 79 -11.40 -5.13 3.45
CA THR A 79 -12.43 -5.11 4.50
C THR A 79 -12.24 -6.31 5.41
N ALA A 80 -12.57 -6.15 6.70
CA ALA A 80 -12.48 -7.22 7.70
C ALA A 80 -13.12 -8.56 7.27
N ASP A 81 -14.21 -8.53 6.50
CA ASP A 81 -14.91 -9.74 6.04
C ASP A 81 -14.22 -10.45 4.84
N ARG A 82 -13.11 -9.89 4.34
CA ARG A 82 -12.34 -10.36 3.17
C ARG A 82 -13.20 -10.57 1.91
N GLY A 83 -12.68 -11.30 0.92
CA GLY A 83 -13.41 -11.71 -0.27
C GLY A 83 -13.71 -10.57 -1.25
N PHE A 84 -14.84 -10.68 -1.97
CA PHE A 84 -15.16 -9.77 -3.08
C PHE A 84 -15.29 -8.30 -2.67
N ASP A 85 -15.81 -8.03 -1.47
CA ASP A 85 -15.97 -6.67 -0.98
C ASP A 85 -14.61 -6.02 -0.64
N ALA A 86 -13.68 -6.80 -0.07
CA ALA A 86 -12.30 -6.39 0.14
C ALA A 86 -11.62 -6.09 -1.19
N ASP A 87 -11.70 -7.02 -2.15
CA ASP A 87 -11.11 -6.87 -3.48
C ASP A 87 -11.67 -5.63 -4.20
N ARG A 88 -12.97 -5.38 -4.09
CA ARG A 88 -13.63 -4.18 -4.66
C ARG A 88 -13.16 -2.89 -3.99
N LYS A 89 -12.99 -2.87 -2.66
CA LYS A 89 -12.47 -1.69 -1.93
C LYS A 89 -11.04 -1.41 -2.37
N VAL A 90 -10.16 -2.41 -2.33
CA VAL A 90 -8.75 -2.28 -2.75
C VAL A 90 -8.66 -1.74 -4.17
N ARG A 91 -9.42 -2.30 -5.12
CA ARG A 91 -9.45 -1.80 -6.50
C ARG A 91 -9.80 -0.32 -6.57
N ARG A 92 -10.88 0.08 -5.89
CA ARG A 92 -11.33 1.48 -5.88
C ARG A 92 -10.27 2.41 -5.28
N GLU A 93 -9.59 2.00 -4.22
CA GLU A 93 -8.56 2.81 -3.58
C GLU A 93 -7.31 2.96 -4.46
N VAL A 94 -6.91 1.89 -5.15
CA VAL A 94 -5.83 1.95 -6.12
C VAL A 94 -6.21 2.83 -7.31
N GLU A 95 -7.42 2.71 -7.86
CA GLU A 95 -7.93 3.61 -8.90
C GLU A 95 -7.91 5.08 -8.45
N GLN A 96 -8.28 5.36 -7.20
CA GLN A 96 -8.19 6.70 -6.61
C GLN A 96 -6.73 7.20 -6.53
N LEU A 97 -5.78 6.37 -6.10
CA LEU A 97 -4.37 6.72 -6.07
C LEU A 97 -3.84 7.02 -7.47
N LEU A 98 -4.12 6.12 -8.43
CA LEU A 98 -3.68 6.26 -9.81
C LEU A 98 -4.27 7.50 -10.48
N SER A 99 -5.49 7.93 -10.12
CA SER A 99 -6.09 9.16 -10.66
C SER A 99 -5.39 10.45 -10.22
N LYS A 100 -4.59 10.40 -9.14
CA LYS A 100 -3.89 11.58 -8.57
C LYS A 100 -2.50 11.82 -9.16
N GLY A 101 -1.97 10.90 -9.96
CA GLY A 101 -0.60 10.98 -10.47
C GLY A 101 -0.38 10.17 -11.75
N ASN A 102 0.66 10.53 -12.50
CA ASN A 102 1.03 9.79 -13.71
C ASN A 102 1.97 8.64 -13.35
N TYR A 103 1.39 7.50 -12.95
CA TYR A 103 2.17 6.31 -12.64
C TYR A 103 2.35 5.41 -13.86
N THR A 104 3.56 4.88 -14.05
CA THR A 104 3.86 3.92 -15.13
C THR A 104 3.96 2.48 -14.66
N GLY A 105 3.87 2.26 -13.35
CA GLY A 105 3.89 0.92 -12.78
C GLY A 105 3.66 0.95 -11.28
N ILE A 106 3.22 -0.19 -10.76
CA ILE A 106 3.05 -0.43 -9.32
C ILE A 106 4.10 -1.47 -8.90
N ILE A 107 4.78 -1.20 -7.79
CA ILE A 107 5.66 -2.14 -7.10
C ILE A 107 4.91 -2.57 -5.85
N LEU A 108 4.32 -3.76 -5.90
CA LEU A 108 3.59 -4.32 -4.77
C LEU A 108 4.57 -4.83 -3.70
N VAL A 109 4.28 -4.51 -2.45
CA VAL A 109 4.97 -5.03 -1.26
C VAL A 109 3.92 -5.70 -0.40
N SER A 110 4.09 -7.00 -0.16
CA SER A 110 3.20 -7.83 0.64
C SER A 110 4.05 -8.67 1.59
N ASP A 111 3.46 -9.10 2.69
CA ASP A 111 4.03 -10.04 3.65
C ASP A 111 3.97 -11.51 3.20
N GLY A 112 3.33 -11.81 2.05
CA GLY A 112 3.27 -13.15 1.45
C GLY A 112 2.08 -14.02 1.86
N GLY A 113 0.96 -13.43 2.32
CA GLY A 113 -0.28 -14.13 2.68
C GLY A 113 -1.43 -14.00 1.66
N ASP A 114 -2.63 -13.67 2.17
CA ASP A 114 -3.85 -13.42 1.38
C ASP A 114 -3.72 -12.21 0.42
N ASP A 115 -2.70 -11.39 0.63
CA ASP A 115 -2.46 -10.13 -0.09
C ASP A 115 -1.97 -10.32 -1.52
N GLU A 116 -1.27 -11.42 -1.86
CA GLU A 116 -0.82 -11.66 -3.24
C GLU A 116 -1.99 -11.84 -4.22
N HIS A 117 -3.18 -12.20 -3.72
CA HIS A 117 -4.42 -12.27 -4.50
C HIS A 117 -4.80 -10.93 -5.13
N VAL A 118 -4.30 -9.81 -4.61
CA VAL A 118 -4.55 -8.47 -5.16
C VAL A 118 -4.00 -8.31 -6.58
N ILE A 119 -2.97 -9.07 -6.98
CA ILE A 119 -2.37 -8.93 -8.31
C ILE A 119 -3.43 -9.14 -9.40
N ALA A 120 -4.31 -10.14 -9.24
CA ALA A 120 -5.39 -10.40 -10.19
C ALA A 120 -6.43 -9.27 -10.22
N VAL A 121 -6.67 -8.61 -9.08
CA VAL A 121 -7.62 -7.50 -8.94
C VAL A 121 -7.12 -6.24 -9.67
N LEU A 122 -5.80 -6.04 -9.71
CA LEU A 122 -5.17 -4.86 -10.31
C LEU A 122 -4.92 -4.97 -11.82
N GLN A 123 -5.01 -6.17 -12.41
CA GLN A 123 -4.63 -6.45 -13.79
C GLN A 123 -5.75 -6.34 -14.84
N THR A 124 -6.84 -5.59 -14.58
CA THR A 124 -8.01 -5.53 -15.49
C THR A 124 -8.14 -4.22 -16.25
#